data_AF-A0A087TDI4-F1
#
_entry.id   AF-A0A087TDI4-F1
#
_cell.length_a   1.000
_cell.length_b   1.000
_cell.length_c   1.000
_cell.angle_alpha   90.00
_cell.angle_beta   90.00
_cell.angle_gamma   90.00
#
_symmetry.space_group_name_H-M   'P 1'
#
loop_
_entity.id
_entity.type
_entity.pdbx_description
1 polymer ?
#
loop_
_entity_poly.entity_id
_entity_poly.type
_entity_poly.pdbx_seq_one_letter_code
_entity_poly.pdbx_strand_id
1 'polypeptide(L)'
;MIKIVVVFLIAVAAASPVRKQKTRLALQNPDLFQGDILGFEPGDRNVVPYQRRRWPNKRIPYVIDRSLEKHTKLILSAMKNYEDNTCLRF
;
A
#
# COMPACT_ATOMS: atom_id res chain seq x y z
N MET A 1 -37.10 -28.46 -7.62
CA MET A 1 -36.62 -27.15 -8.13
C MET A 1 -36.27 -26.12 -7.03
N ILE A 2 -36.02 -26.51 -5.77
CA ILE A 2 -35.68 -25.55 -4.67
C ILE A 2 -34.25 -25.76 -4.11
N LYS A 3 -33.58 -26.87 -4.44
CA LYS A 3 -32.23 -27.18 -3.91
C LYS A 3 -31.06 -26.50 -4.62
N ILE A 4 -31.26 -25.94 -5.82
CA ILE A 4 -30.18 -25.35 -6.63
C ILE A 4 -29.94 -23.87 -6.28
N VAL A 5 -30.96 -23.15 -5.78
CA VAL A 5 -30.87 -21.71 -5.46
C VAL A 5 -30.05 -21.44 -4.18
N VAL A 6 -30.06 -22.37 -3.22
CA VAL A 6 -29.37 -22.18 -1.92
C VAL A 6 -27.85 -22.27 -2.05
N VAL A 7 -27.33 -23.03 -3.02
CA VAL A 7 -25.87 -23.19 -3.20
C VAL A 7 -25.22 -21.92 -3.77
N PHE A 8 -25.97 -21.10 -4.51
CA PHE A 8 -25.45 -19.87 -5.13
C PHE A 8 -25.33 -18.69 -4.15
N LEU A 9 -26.14 -18.67 -3.08
CA LEU A 9 -26.13 -17.60 -2.07
C LEU A 9 -24.96 -17.67 -1.09
N ILE A 10 -24.30 -18.82 -0.94
CA ILE A 10 -23.19 -19.01 0.01
C ILE A 10 -21.83 -18.64 -0.62
N ALA A 11 -21.72 -18.66 -1.96
CA ALA A 11 -20.44 -18.40 -2.64
C ALA A 11 -20.01 -16.93 -2.65
N VAL A 12 -20.92 -15.97 -2.42
CA VAL A 12 -20.62 -14.53 -2.58
C VAL A 12 -20.00 -13.89 -1.32
N ALA A 13 -20.18 -14.48 -0.13
CA ALA A 13 -19.78 -13.84 1.13
C ALA A 13 -18.33 -14.13 1.59
N ALA A 14 -17.67 -15.17 1.07
CA ALA A 14 -16.44 -15.70 1.66
C ALA A 14 -15.13 -14.97 1.28
N ALA A 15 -15.13 -14.11 0.26
CA ALA A 15 -13.87 -13.59 -0.31
C ALA A 15 -13.39 -12.22 0.24
N SER A 16 -14.19 -11.54 1.07
CA SER A 16 -13.99 -10.09 1.35
C SER A 16 -13.57 -9.67 2.78
N PRO A 17 -13.83 -10.39 3.89
CA PRO A 17 -13.56 -9.86 5.23
C PRO A 17 -12.09 -9.98 5.67
N VAL A 18 -11.41 -11.08 5.35
CA VAL A 18 -10.03 -11.35 5.81
C VAL A 18 -9.00 -10.38 5.22
N ARG A 19 -9.12 -10.04 3.92
CA ARG A 19 -8.22 -9.09 3.26
C ARG A 19 -8.34 -7.68 3.86
N LYS A 20 -9.56 -7.25 4.19
CA LYS A 20 -9.79 -5.96 4.86
C LYS A 20 -9.16 -5.89 6.25
N GLN A 21 -9.15 -6.99 6.99
CA GLN A 21 -8.54 -7.03 8.32
C GLN A 21 -7.01 -6.88 8.26
N LYS A 22 -6.33 -7.58 7.35
CA LYS A 22 -4.86 -7.45 7.20
C LYS A 22 -4.44 -6.03 6.78
N THR A 23 -5.16 -5.40 5.85
CA THR A 23 -4.90 -4.00 5.46
C THR A 23 -5.11 -3.03 6.60
N ARG A 24 -6.13 -3.23 7.44
CA ARG A 24 -6.38 -2.38 8.61
C ARG A 24 -5.25 -2.46 9.64
N LEU A 25 -4.71 -3.65 9.89
CA LEU A 25 -3.61 -3.84 10.82
C LEU A 25 -2.31 -3.15 10.37
N ALA A 26 -2.05 -3.12 9.05
CA ALA A 26 -0.87 -2.44 8.51
C ALA A 26 -0.84 -0.92 8.79
N LEU A 27 -2.00 -0.32 9.06
CA LEU A 27 -2.16 1.10 9.39
C LEU A 27 -2.27 1.35 10.91
N GLN A 28 -1.99 0.35 11.74
CA GLN A 28 -2.20 0.41 13.20
C GLN A 28 -0.91 0.08 13.96
N ASN A 29 0.21 0.69 13.58
CA ASN A 29 1.46 0.57 14.32
C ASN A 29 1.51 1.65 15.42
N PRO A 30 1.39 1.30 16.71
CA PRO A 30 1.20 2.28 17.80
C PRO A 30 2.41 3.19 18.05
N ASP A 31 3.58 2.79 17.55
CA ASP A 31 4.85 3.50 17.63
C ASP A 31 5.10 4.43 16.43
N LEU A 32 4.24 4.41 15.41
CA LEU A 32 4.36 5.25 14.22
C LEU A 32 3.35 6.39 14.24
N PHE A 33 3.77 7.56 13.73
CA PHE A 33 2.86 8.69 13.56
C PHE A 33 1.74 8.32 12.59
N GLN A 34 0.49 8.61 12.96
CA GLN A 34 -0.72 8.23 12.21
C GLN A 34 -0.83 6.72 11.87
N GLY A 35 -0.02 5.87 12.52
CA GLY A 35 -0.08 4.42 12.38
C GLY A 35 0.82 3.82 11.30
N ASP A 36 1.39 4.60 10.37
CA ASP A 36 2.24 4.10 9.28
C ASP A 36 3.38 5.05 8.83
N ILE A 37 3.62 6.15 9.55
CA ILE A 37 4.66 7.15 9.23
C ILE A 37 5.78 7.09 10.28
N LEU A 38 6.98 6.71 9.86
CA LEU A 38 8.17 6.67 10.71
C LEU A 38 8.93 8.02 10.70
N GLY A 39 9.43 8.44 11.86
CA GLY A 39 10.37 9.56 11.98
C GLY A 39 9.74 10.96 12.01
N PHE A 40 8.47 11.06 12.42
CA PHE A 40 7.74 12.32 12.60
C PHE A 40 7.12 12.38 13.99
N GLU A 41 7.16 13.56 14.61
CA GLU A 41 6.49 13.82 15.89
C GLU A 41 5.10 14.44 15.65
N PRO A 42 4.15 14.24 16.58
CA PRO A 42 2.84 14.88 16.49
C PRO A 42 2.94 16.41 16.47
N GLY A 43 2.54 17.03 15.36
CA GLY A 43 2.54 18.49 15.19
C GLY A 43 2.91 18.96 13.78
N ASP A 44 3.63 18.13 13.03
CA ASP A 44 3.92 18.37 11.61
C ASP A 44 2.71 18.02 10.73
N ARG A 45 2.34 18.96 9.84
CA ARG A 45 1.18 18.81 8.94
C ARG A 45 1.46 17.77 7.84
N ASN A 46 0.39 17.24 7.24
CA ASN A 46 0.35 16.18 6.21
C ASN A 46 1.17 16.41 4.93
N VAL A 47 1.93 17.52 4.80
CA VAL A 47 2.82 17.75 3.66
C VAL A 47 4.18 18.20 4.15
N VAL A 48 5.24 17.62 3.59
CA VAL A 48 6.61 18.11 3.79
C VAL A 48 6.84 19.28 2.81
N PRO A 49 6.83 20.55 3.25
CA PRO A 49 6.85 21.69 2.33
C PRO A 49 8.26 21.93 1.74
N TYR A 50 9.29 21.42 2.42
CA TYR A 50 10.68 21.73 2.12
C TYR A 50 11.19 20.97 0.90
N GLN A 51 11.53 21.69 -0.18
CA GLN A 51 12.08 21.10 -1.41
C GLN A 51 13.34 20.27 -1.16
N ARG A 52 14.18 20.65 -0.19
CA ARG A 52 15.39 19.91 0.22
C ARG A 52 15.13 18.49 0.73
N ARG A 53 13.88 18.16 1.09
CA ARG A 53 13.48 16.81 1.53
C ARG A 53 12.87 15.98 0.39
N ARG A 54 12.89 16.47 -0.86
CA ARG A 54 12.40 15.75 -2.04
C ARG A 54 13.55 14.98 -2.70
N TRP A 55 13.22 13.86 -3.33
CA TRP A 55 14.18 13.13 -4.17
C TRP A 55 14.68 13.99 -5.34
N PRO A 56 16.00 14.09 -5.55
CA PRO A 56 16.56 14.92 -6.61
C PRO A 56 16.18 14.38 -7.99
N ASN A 57 15.99 15.27 -8.96
CA ASN A 57 15.65 14.94 -10.36
C ASN A 57 14.41 14.06 -10.52
N LYS A 58 13.53 13.97 -9.50
CA LYS A 58 12.35 13.10 -9.47
C LYS A 58 12.70 11.61 -9.62
N ARG A 59 13.94 11.21 -9.27
CA ARG A 59 14.42 9.81 -9.36
C ARG A 59 14.59 9.22 -7.96
N ILE A 60 13.98 8.07 -7.72
CA ILE A 60 13.93 7.40 -6.42
C ILE A 60 14.77 6.11 -6.52
N PRO A 61 16.04 6.11 -6.08
CA PRO A 61 16.84 4.89 -6.08
C PRO A 61 16.21 3.85 -5.15
N TYR A 62 16.14 2.60 -5.59
CA TYR A 62 15.53 1.52 -4.83
C TYR A 62 16.31 0.21 -4.94
N VAL A 63 16.12 -0.65 -3.95
CA VAL A 63 16.48 -2.07 -3.98
C VAL A 63 15.26 -2.83 -3.47
N ILE A 64 14.83 -3.84 -4.21
CA ILE A 64 13.82 -4.79 -3.71
C ILE A 64 14.57 -5.89 -3.00
N ASP A 65 14.49 -5.89 -1.67
CA ASP A 65 15.13 -6.92 -0.85
C ASP A 65 14.57 -8.31 -1.18
N ARG A 66 15.41 -9.34 -1.06
CA ARG A 66 15.06 -10.73 -1.37
C ARG A 66 13.86 -11.23 -0.55
N SER A 67 13.68 -10.75 0.68
CA SER A 67 12.51 -11.07 1.51
C SER A 67 11.17 -10.71 0.85
N LEU A 68 11.17 -9.78 -0.11
CA LEU A 68 10.01 -9.32 -0.86
C LEU A 68 9.87 -9.95 -2.25
N GLU A 69 10.64 -11.00 -2.57
CA GLU A 69 10.63 -11.66 -3.88
C GLU A 69 9.20 -12.00 -4.35
N LYS A 70 8.38 -12.58 -3.45
CA LYS A 70 6.98 -12.95 -3.74
C LYS A 70 6.08 -11.75 -4.12
N HIS A 71 6.46 -10.54 -3.73
CA HIS A 71 5.70 -9.31 -3.96
C HIS A 71 6.32 -8.41 -5.04
N THR A 72 7.49 -8.78 -5.58
CA THR A 72 8.27 -7.95 -6.52
C THR A 72 7.43 -7.50 -7.71
N LYS A 73 6.65 -8.41 -8.32
CA LYS A 73 5.77 -8.05 -9.46
C LYS A 73 4.74 -6.98 -9.10
N LEU A 74 4.17 -7.03 -7.90
CA LEU A 74 3.19 -6.05 -7.44
C LEU A 74 3.85 -4.70 -7.16
N ILE A 75 5.03 -4.69 -6.55
CA ILE A 75 5.82 -3.48 -6.29
C ILE A 75 6.17 -2.78 -7.60
N LEU A 76 6.71 -3.52 -8.57
CA LEU A 76 7.07 -2.98 -9.90
C LEU A 76 5.85 -2.47 -10.67
N SER A 77 4.71 -3.16 -10.58
CA SER A 77 3.46 -2.68 -11.19
C SER A 77 2.99 -1.36 -10.59
N ALA A 78 3.08 -1.20 -9.26
CA ALA A 78 2.76 0.05 -8.59
C ALA A 78 3.73 1.18 -9.00
N MET A 79 5.04 0.92 -9.03
CA MET A 79 6.04 1.89 -9.51
C MET A 79 5.75 2.32 -10.95
N LYS A 80 5.47 1.36 -11.84
CA LYS A 80 5.12 1.65 -13.23
C LYS A 80 3.89 2.53 -13.36
N ASN A 81 2.87 2.31 -12.53
CA ASN A 81 1.68 3.17 -12.50
C ASN A 81 2.05 4.64 -12.18
N TYR A 82 2.99 4.88 -11.25
CA TYR A 82 3.51 6.23 -11.01
C TYR A 82 4.30 6.78 -12.20
N GLU A 83 5.13 5.97 -12.85
CA GLU A 83 5.93 6.42 -14.01
C GLU A 83 5.06 6.80 -15.21
N ASP A 84 3.92 6.12 -15.38
CA ASP A 84 2.95 6.36 -16.45
C ASP A 84 2.11 7.61 -16.22
N ASN A 85 1.81 7.93 -14.96
CA ASN A 85 0.87 9.00 -14.61
C ASN A 85 1.55 10.23 -14.01
N THR A 86 2.87 10.18 -13.79
CA THR A 86 3.64 11.27 -13.17
C THR A 86 5.03 11.40 -13.80
N CYS A 87 5.79 12.42 -13.36
CA CYS A 87 7.19 12.59 -13.75
C CYS A 87 8.21 11.85 -12.85
N LEU A 88 7.73 11.05 -11.88
CA LEU A 88 8.61 10.25 -11.02
C LEU A 88 9.23 9.10 -11.80
N ARG A 89 10.45 8.73 -11.44
CA ARG A 89 11.16 7.55 -11.96
C ARG A 89 11.74 6.77 -10.80
N PHE A 90 11.72 5.45 -10.90
CA PHE A 90 12.28 4.56 -9.90
C PHE A 90 13.54 3.91 -10.48
#